data_AF-B8IYP7-F1
#
_entry.id   AF-B8IYP7-F1
#
_cell.length_a   1.000
_cell.length_b   1.000
_cell.length_c   1.000
_cell.angle_alpha   90.00
_cell.angle_beta   90.00
_cell.angle_gamma   90.00
#
_symmetry.space_group_name_H-M   'P 1'
#
loop_
_entity.id
_entity.type
_entity.pdbx_description
1 polymer ?
#
loop_
_entity_poly.entity_id
_entity_poly.type
_entity_poly.pdbx_seq_one_letter_code
_entity_poly.pdbx_strand_id
1 'polypeptide(L)'
;MDIFAPYEQAQARSNTAQQRAGEAQAHLHAVINGLMAQKQGRFFLRWLMHNCQCFSAQNLAMQDGTQTSAHDTARLCFAEGRRYVGMTLLRLVQCADPQNLPQLFQIREDEDAF
;
A
#
# COMPACT_ATOMS: atom_id res chain seq x y z
N MET A 1 19.62 34.34 -28.04
CA MET A 1 18.93 33.09 -27.65
C MET A 1 18.99 33.01 -26.13
N ASP A 2 17.84 32.88 -25.49
CA ASP A 2 17.74 32.91 -24.02
C ASP A 2 18.00 31.50 -23.46
N ILE A 3 19.20 31.28 -22.95
CA ILE A 3 19.72 29.98 -22.51
C ILE A 3 19.00 29.47 -21.24
N PHE A 4 18.27 30.34 -20.55
CA PHE A 4 17.61 30.04 -19.26
C PHE A 4 16.16 29.55 -19.38
N ALA A 5 15.49 29.82 -20.52
CA ALA A 5 14.10 29.43 -20.75
C ALA A 5 13.79 27.91 -20.59
N PRO A 6 14.68 26.97 -20.96
CA PRO A 6 14.43 25.53 -20.76
C PRO A 6 14.44 25.10 -19.28
N TYR A 7 15.27 25.74 -18.45
CA TYR A 7 15.42 25.38 -17.03
C TYR A 7 14.22 25.84 -16.20
N GLU A 8 13.71 27.04 -16.47
CA GLU A 8 12.51 27.57 -15.81
C GLU A 8 11.26 26.71 -16.14
N GLN A 9 11.13 26.26 -17.39
CA GLN A 9 10.06 25.35 -17.79
C GLN A 9 10.19 23.96 -17.14
N ALA A 10 11.42 23.45 -16.98
CA ALA A 10 11.66 22.19 -16.27
C ALA A 10 11.31 22.31 -14.78
N GLN A 11 11.67 23.43 -14.13
CA GLN A 11 11.30 23.71 -12.74
C GLN A 11 9.80 23.89 -12.55
N ALA A 12 9.11 24.61 -13.44
CA ALA A 12 7.66 24.74 -13.40
C ALA A 12 6.94 23.38 -13.56
N ARG A 13 7.44 22.49 -14.43
CA ARG A 13 6.93 21.12 -14.58
C ARG A 13 7.20 20.26 -13.34
N SER A 14 8.36 20.39 -12.73
CA SER A 14 8.70 19.71 -11.47
C SER A 14 7.78 20.15 -10.34
N ASN A 15 7.62 21.47 -10.16
CA ASN A 15 6.78 22.06 -9.11
C ASN A 15 5.32 21.63 -9.27
N THR A 16 4.77 21.66 -10.49
CA THR A 16 3.38 21.22 -10.75
C THR A 16 3.20 19.70 -10.60
N ALA A 17 4.22 18.89 -10.88
CA ALA A 17 4.18 17.45 -10.61
C ALA A 17 4.19 17.18 -9.10
N GLN A 18 5.00 17.92 -8.35
CA GLN A 18 5.12 17.78 -6.90
C GLN A 18 3.86 18.27 -6.17
N GLN A 19 3.23 19.35 -6.63
CA GLN A 19 1.93 19.80 -6.13
C GLN A 19 0.85 18.74 -6.34
N ARG A 20 0.73 18.19 -7.56
CA ARG A 20 -0.21 17.11 -7.86
C ARG A 20 0.03 15.86 -7.01
N ALA A 21 1.29 15.51 -6.78
CA ALA A 21 1.65 14.39 -5.90
C ALA A 21 1.22 14.66 -4.45
N GLY A 22 1.42 15.88 -3.94
CA GLY A 22 0.98 16.30 -2.61
C GLY A 22 -0.55 16.27 -2.45
N GLU A 23 -1.29 16.77 -3.45
CA GLU A 23 -2.76 16.72 -3.46
C GLU A 23 -3.28 15.28 -3.49
N ALA A 24 -2.70 14.42 -4.34
CA ALA A 24 -3.04 13.01 -4.38
C ALA A 24 -2.77 12.33 -3.04
N GLN A 25 -1.65 12.64 -2.40
CA GLN A 25 -1.31 12.10 -1.07
C GLN A 25 -2.31 12.58 0.00
N ALA A 26 -2.69 13.85 0.00
CA ALA A 26 -3.68 14.39 0.93
C ALA A 26 -5.05 13.71 0.76
N HIS A 27 -5.49 13.49 -0.48
CA HIS A 27 -6.72 12.74 -0.76
C HIS A 27 -6.64 11.30 -0.27
N LEU A 28 -5.51 10.61 -0.50
CA LEU A 28 -5.31 9.25 0.00
C LEU A 28 -5.35 9.20 1.53
N HIS A 29 -4.72 10.15 2.22
CA HIS A 29 -4.78 10.24 3.68
C HIS A 29 -6.22 10.44 4.17
N ALA A 30 -6.99 11.33 3.52
CA ALA A 30 -8.39 11.57 3.87
C ALA A 30 -9.26 10.31 3.71
N VAL A 31 -9.09 9.57 2.61
CA VAL A 31 -9.81 8.29 2.38
C VAL A 31 -9.46 7.27 3.45
N ILE A 32 -8.18 7.12 3.78
CA ILE A 32 -7.73 6.19 4.82
C ILE A 32 -8.29 6.56 6.19
N ASN A 33 -8.26 7.83 6.57
CA ASN A 33 -8.87 8.29 7.83
C ASN A 33 -10.39 8.04 7.84
N GLY A 34 -11.07 8.22 6.70
CA GLY A 34 -12.49 7.88 6.55
C GLY A 34 -12.79 6.39 6.74
N LEU A 35 -11.97 5.52 6.15
CA LEU A 35 -12.07 4.07 6.36
C LEU A 35 -11.76 3.69 7.81
N MET A 36 -10.73 4.28 8.40
CA MET A 36 -10.31 4.02 9.78
C MET A 36 -11.34 4.49 10.82
N ALA A 37 -12.13 5.52 10.53
CA ALA A 37 -13.19 5.99 11.42
C ALA A 37 -14.32 4.96 11.58
N GLN A 38 -14.53 4.10 10.59
CA GLN A 38 -15.63 3.13 10.55
C GLN A 38 -15.16 1.72 10.89
N LYS A 39 -15.92 1.00 11.71
CA LYS A 39 -15.63 -0.40 12.06
C LYS A 39 -15.51 -1.30 10.82
N GLN A 40 -16.43 -1.15 9.86
CA GLN A 40 -16.42 -1.89 8.60
C GLN A 40 -15.19 -1.57 7.73
N GLY A 41 -14.75 -0.31 7.72
CA GLY A 41 -13.55 0.10 7.00
C GLY A 41 -12.28 -0.49 7.62
N ARG A 42 -12.17 -0.50 8.95
CA ARG A 42 -11.08 -1.19 9.66
C ARG A 42 -11.06 -2.69 9.37
N PHE A 43 -12.23 -3.35 9.40
CA PHE A 43 -12.36 -4.76 9.02
C PHE A 43 -11.89 -5.02 7.57
N PHE A 44 -12.34 -4.21 6.62
CA PHE A 44 -11.91 -4.31 5.22
C PHE A 44 -10.38 -4.15 5.07
N LEU A 45 -9.79 -3.18 5.75
CA LEU A 45 -8.34 -2.96 5.73
C LEU A 45 -7.58 -4.15 6.35
N ARG A 46 -8.06 -4.71 7.47
CA ARG A 46 -7.49 -5.96 8.05
C ARG A 46 -7.57 -7.12 7.07
N TRP A 47 -8.73 -7.33 6.43
CA TRP A 47 -8.92 -8.36 5.41
C TRP A 47 -7.95 -8.17 4.24
N LEU A 48 -7.81 -6.96 3.72
CA LEU A 48 -6.90 -6.66 2.61
C LEU A 48 -5.44 -6.94 3.00
N MET A 49 -5.04 -6.50 4.20
CA MET A 49 -3.71 -6.75 4.75
C MET A 49 -3.39 -8.24 4.89
N HIS A 50 -4.38 -9.04 5.30
CA HIS A 50 -4.26 -10.49 5.35
C HIS A 50 -4.06 -11.10 3.94
N ASN A 51 -4.83 -10.65 2.95
CA ASN A 51 -4.73 -11.11 1.56
C ASN A 51 -3.39 -10.73 0.89
N CYS A 52 -2.81 -9.59 1.27
CA CYS A 52 -1.47 -9.17 0.84
C CYS A 52 -0.35 -10.02 1.45
N GLN A 53 -0.64 -10.90 2.43
CA GLN A 53 0.33 -11.80 3.06
C GLN A 53 1.55 -11.06 3.62
N CYS A 54 1.34 -9.86 4.16
CA CYS A 54 2.40 -8.98 4.66
C CYS A 54 3.28 -9.62 5.72
N PHE A 55 2.73 -10.60 6.44
CA PHE A 55 3.38 -11.27 7.58
C PHE A 55 3.55 -12.78 7.38
N SER A 56 3.30 -13.33 6.19
CA SER A 56 3.40 -14.78 5.95
C SER A 56 4.70 -15.13 5.23
N ALA A 57 5.50 -16.05 5.77
CA ALA A 57 6.58 -16.69 5.03
C ALA A 57 5.97 -17.68 4.02
N GLN A 58 6.07 -17.39 2.72
CA GLN A 58 5.62 -18.33 1.70
C GLN A 58 6.73 -19.38 1.50
N ASN A 59 6.45 -20.63 1.87
CA ASN A 59 7.29 -21.77 1.49
C ASN A 59 7.03 -22.12 0.02
N LEU A 60 7.68 -21.38 -0.88
CA LEU A 60 7.60 -21.62 -2.32
C LEU A 60 8.40 -22.84 -2.77
N ALA A 61 9.12 -23.50 -1.85
CA ALA A 61 10.02 -24.62 -2.12
C ALA A 61 9.34 -26.01 -2.16
N MET A 62 8.01 -26.12 -1.99
CA MET A 62 7.36 -27.42 -1.71
C MET A 62 6.11 -27.72 -2.55
N GLN A 63 6.10 -27.39 -3.84
CA GLN A 63 5.11 -27.93 -4.77
C GLN A 63 5.78 -28.64 -5.95
N ASP A 64 5.97 -29.95 -5.76
CA ASP A 64 6.18 -31.01 -6.76
C ASP A 64 7.05 -30.66 -7.98
N GLY A 65 8.33 -31.02 -7.87
CA GLY A 65 9.06 -31.94 -8.76
C GLY A 65 9.20 -31.70 -10.26
N THR A 66 8.41 -30.83 -10.89
CA THR A 66 8.34 -30.69 -12.36
C THR A 66 7.96 -29.28 -12.83
N GLN A 67 7.97 -28.25 -11.97
CA GLN A 67 7.67 -26.88 -12.41
C GLN A 67 8.89 -26.22 -13.05
N THR A 68 8.68 -25.68 -14.25
CA THR A 68 9.68 -24.94 -15.03
C THR A 68 10.09 -23.68 -14.27
N SER A 69 11.39 -23.36 -14.20
CA SER A 69 11.95 -22.22 -13.44
C SER A 69 11.27 -20.86 -13.70
N ALA A 70 10.70 -20.66 -14.90
CA ALA A 70 9.93 -19.48 -15.25
C ALA A 70 8.61 -19.34 -14.46
N HIS A 71 7.91 -20.44 -14.19
CA HIS A 71 6.67 -20.45 -13.40
C HIS A 71 6.95 -20.12 -11.93
N ASP A 72 8.02 -20.65 -11.36
CA ASP A 72 8.43 -20.35 -9.99
C ASP A 72 8.82 -18.87 -9.84
N THR A 73 9.53 -18.32 -10.83
CA THR A 73 9.90 -16.90 -10.85
C THR A 73 8.67 -15.99 -10.91
N ALA A 74 7.70 -16.29 -11.79
CA ALA A 74 6.47 -15.51 -11.88
C ALA A 74 5.66 -15.54 -10.56
N ARG A 75 5.59 -16.70 -9.89
CA ARG A 75 4.94 -16.86 -8.59
C ARG A 75 5.64 -16.05 -7.49
N LEU A 76 6.97 -16.07 -7.47
CA LEU A 76 7.79 -15.25 -6.56
C LEU A 76 7.54 -13.76 -6.78
N CYS A 77 7.61 -13.27 -8.03
CA CYS A 77 7.37 -11.86 -8.33
C CYS A 77 5.95 -11.42 -7.95
N PHE A 78 4.94 -12.26 -8.21
CA PHE A 78 3.56 -11.97 -7.82
C PHE A 78 3.38 -11.95 -6.30
N ALA A 79 3.99 -12.90 -5.59
CA ALA A 79 4.02 -12.94 -4.14
C ALA A 79 4.65 -11.68 -3.54
N GLU A 80 5.79 -11.26 -4.07
CA GLU A 80 6.48 -10.04 -3.66
C GLU A 80 5.65 -8.78 -3.96
N GLY A 81 5.04 -8.70 -5.14
CA GLY A 81 4.14 -7.61 -5.51
C GLY A 81 2.97 -7.45 -4.55
N ARG A 82 2.31 -8.55 -4.17
CA ARG A 82 1.24 -8.52 -3.15
C ARG A 82 1.74 -7.99 -1.80
N ARG A 83 2.94 -8.43 -1.38
CA ARG A 83 3.55 -8.00 -0.12
C ARG A 83 3.91 -6.51 -0.16
N TYR A 84 4.44 -6.03 -1.28
CA TYR A 84 4.74 -4.61 -1.51
C TYR A 84 3.48 -3.73 -1.41
N VAL A 85 2.37 -4.17 -2.00
CA VAL A 85 1.08 -3.45 -1.93
C VAL A 85 0.63 -3.29 -0.48
N GLY A 86 0.63 -4.37 0.29
CA GLY A 86 0.19 -4.28 1.69
C GLY A 86 1.15 -3.49 2.58
N MET A 87 2.47 -3.55 2.35
CA MET A 87 3.43 -2.69 3.06
C MET A 87 3.23 -1.21 2.71
N THR A 88 2.96 -0.91 1.44
CA THR A 88 2.62 0.45 0.99
C THR A 88 1.35 0.94 1.68
N LEU A 89 0.33 0.09 1.80
CA LEU A 89 -0.91 0.42 2.50
C LEU A 89 -0.68 0.68 3.99
N LEU A 90 0.13 -0.14 4.68
CA LEU A 90 0.47 0.10 6.10
C LEU A 90 1.17 1.44 6.30
N ARG A 91 2.12 1.78 5.41
CA ARG A 91 2.77 3.10 5.46
C ARG A 91 1.76 4.21 5.25
N LEU A 92 0.84 4.06 4.31
CA LEU A 92 -0.20 5.06 4.08
C LEU A 92 -1.11 5.23 5.32
N VAL A 93 -1.50 4.13 5.97
CA VAL A 93 -2.25 4.14 7.24
C VAL A 93 -1.49 4.90 8.33
N GLN A 94 -0.20 4.60 8.50
CA GLN A 94 0.65 5.25 9.48
C GLN A 94 0.88 6.74 9.19
N CYS A 95 1.05 7.11 7.93
CA CYS A 95 1.27 8.50 7.50
C CYS A 95 0.00 9.35 7.55
N ALA A 96 -1.18 8.74 7.39
CA ALA A 96 -2.46 9.43 7.48
C ALA A 96 -2.80 9.88 8.92
N ASP A 97 -2.55 9.00 9.89
CA ASP A 97 -2.54 9.30 11.32
C ASP A 97 -1.75 8.19 12.06
N PRO A 98 -0.72 8.50 12.87
CA PRO A 98 0.04 7.50 13.61
C PRO A 98 -0.80 6.65 14.58
N GLN A 99 -1.97 7.13 15.02
CA GLN A 99 -2.90 6.37 15.88
C GLN A 99 -3.70 5.32 15.10
N ASN A 100 -3.77 5.42 13.78
CA ASN A 100 -4.53 4.47 12.97
C ASN A 100 -3.92 3.06 13.02
N LEU A 101 -2.59 2.95 13.02
CA LEU A 101 -1.94 1.64 12.92
C LEU A 101 -2.23 0.76 14.16
N PRO A 102 -2.08 1.24 15.42
CA PRO A 102 -2.51 0.50 16.60
C PRO A 102 -4.00 0.12 16.57
N GLN A 103 -4.88 1.04 16.15
CA GLN A 103 -6.32 0.79 16.07
C GLN A 103 -6.67 -0.27 15.03
N LEU A 104 -5.99 -0.26 13.88
CA LEU A 104 -6.22 -1.21 12.81
C LEU A 104 -5.97 -2.65 13.27
N PHE A 105 -5.03 -2.87 14.18
CA PHE A 105 -4.72 -4.21 14.72
C PHE A 105 -5.53 -4.59 15.98
N GLN A 106 -6.47 -3.76 16.41
CA GLN A 106 -7.38 -4.13 17.50
C GLN A 106 -8.47 -5.08 16.98
N ILE A 107 -8.25 -6.38 17.18
CA ILE A 107 -9.14 -7.46 16.70
C ILE A 107 -10.45 -7.51 17.49
N ARG A 108 -10.48 -6.94 18.71
CA ARG A 108 -11.66 -6.94 19.60
C ARG A 108 -12.93 -6.41 18.94
N GLU A 109 -12.80 -5.52 17.98
CA GLU A 109 -13.96 -4.97 17.29
C GLU A 109 -14.65 -6.00 16.38
N ASP A 110 -13.93 -6.98 15.84
CA ASP A 110 -14.48 -7.93 14.86
C ASP A 110 -15.46 -8.94 15.50
N GLU A 111 -15.39 -9.12 16.82
CA GLU A 111 -16.24 -10.05 17.57
C GLU A 111 -17.68 -9.54 17.71
N ASP A 112 -17.92 -8.23 17.82
CA ASP A 112 -19.28 -7.67 17.94
C ASP A 112 -20.02 -7.52 16.59
N ALA A 113 -19.52 -8.15 15.52
CA ALA A 113 -20.11 -8.05 14.17
C ALA A 113 -20.92 -9.30 13.77
N PHE A 114 -20.99 -10.31 14.64
CA PHE A 114 -21.70 -11.58 14.41
C PHE A 114 -22.62 -11.91 15.57
#